data_AF-A0A821D375-F1
#
_entry.id   AF-A0A821D375-F1
#
_cell.length_a   1.000
_cell.length_b   1.000
_cell.length_c   1.000
_cell.angle_alpha   90.00
_cell.angle_beta   90.00
_cell.angle_gamma   90.00
#
_symmetry.space_group_name_H-M   'P 1'
#
loop_
_entity.id
_entity.type
_entity.pdbx_description
1 polymer ?
#
loop_
_entity_poly.entity_id
_entity_poly.type
_entity_poly.pdbx_seq_one_letter_code
_entity_poly.pdbx_strand_id
1 'polypeptide(L)'
;MRHDVEAYVRACELCQKFKASNKKPGGLMRPIVENKPWNTIGIDLTGPLPKTRRGNTYILVVIDYFTKWVELFALANTKAKTIAQIFVDEVLCRFGFPVRVIS
;
A
#
# COMPACT_ATOMS: atom_id res chain seq x y z
N MET A 1 32.14 -18.55 -33.29
CA MET A 1 31.40 -19.52 -32.46
C MET A 1 30.58 -18.86 -31.35
N ARG A 2 31.18 -18.17 -30.36
CA ARG A 2 30.40 -17.55 -29.26
C ARG A 2 29.39 -16.50 -29.75
N HIS A 3 29.79 -15.66 -30.70
CA HIS A 3 28.90 -14.66 -31.29
C HIS A 3 27.75 -15.27 -32.08
N ASP A 4 27.98 -16.38 -32.77
CA ASP A 4 26.93 -17.07 -33.55
C ASP A 4 25.90 -17.71 -32.62
N VAL A 5 26.35 -18.27 -31.50
CA VAL A 5 25.47 -18.80 -30.45
C VAL A 5 24.69 -17.67 -29.77
N GLU A 6 25.32 -16.54 -29.45
CA GLU A 6 24.63 -15.38 -28.88
C GLU A 6 23.59 -14.80 -29.85
N ALA A 7 23.91 -14.71 -31.14
CA ALA A 7 22.98 -14.26 -32.18
C ALA A 7 21.80 -15.23 -32.32
N TYR A 8 22.06 -16.54 -32.33
CA TYR A 8 21.03 -17.57 -32.37
C TYR A 8 20.11 -17.54 -31.13
N VAL A 9 20.68 -17.45 -29.93
CA VAL A 9 19.90 -17.38 -28.66
C VAL A 9 19.09 -16.07 -28.57
N ARG A 10 19.58 -14.97 -29.15
CA ARG A 10 18.82 -13.70 -29.27
C ARG A 10 17.67 -13.81 -30.28
N ALA A 11 17.86 -14.53 -31.39
CA ALA A 11 16.85 -14.74 -32.42
C ALA A 11 15.82 -15.84 -32.09
N CYS A 12 16.16 -16.76 -31.17
CA CYS A 12 15.28 -17.84 -30.77
C CYS A 12 14.11 -17.35 -29.91
N GLU A 13 12.90 -17.43 -30.47
CA GLU A 13 11.66 -16.97 -29.83
C GLU A 13 11.36 -17.70 -28.51
N LEU A 14 11.58 -19.02 -28.48
CA LEU A 14 11.38 -19.83 -27.27
C LEU A 14 12.33 -19.38 -26.16
N CYS A 15 13.60 -19.10 -26.47
CA CYS A 15 14.56 -18.62 -25.48
C CYS A 15 14.18 -17.25 -24.93
N GLN A 16 13.72 -16.32 -25.77
CA GLN A 16 13.33 -14.98 -25.28
C GLN A 16 12.03 -15.01 -24.47
N LYS A 17 11.07 -15.89 -24.81
CA LYS A 17 9.79 -16.00 -24.10
C LYS A 17 9.91 -16.67 -22.75
N PHE A 18 10.69 -17.74 -22.65
CA PHE A 18 10.71 -18.59 -21.47
C PHE A 18 11.92 -18.33 -20.56
N LYS A 19 12.96 -17.65 -21.05
CA LYS A 19 14.11 -17.30 -20.21
C LYS A 19 13.82 -16.03 -19.43
N ALA A 20 13.86 -16.16 -18.10
CA ALA A 20 13.70 -15.02 -17.21
C ALA A 20 14.75 -13.93 -17.51
N SER A 21 14.31 -12.66 -17.48
CA SER A 21 15.21 -11.52 -17.52
C SER A 21 16.06 -11.49 -16.25
N ASN A 22 17.38 -11.43 -16.42
CA ASN A 22 18.32 -11.22 -15.31
C ASN A 22 18.55 -9.72 -15.01
N LYS A 23 17.80 -8.81 -15.65
CA LYS A 23 17.88 -7.36 -15.38
C LYS A 23 17.11 -7.03 -14.11
N LYS A 24 17.73 -6.30 -13.18
CA LYS A 24 17.05 -5.76 -11.98
C LYS A 24 16.03 -4.68 -12.41
N PRO A 25 14.73 -4.80 -12.14
CA PRO A 25 13.84 -3.64 -12.12
C PRO A 25 13.85 -3.09 -10.69
N GLY A 26 14.62 -2.04 -10.43
CA GLY A 26 14.67 -1.42 -9.11
C GLY A 26 14.45 0.07 -9.21
N GLY A 27 13.22 0.52 -8.98
CA GLY A 27 12.95 1.93 -8.69
C GLY A 27 13.43 2.29 -7.28
N LEU A 28 13.79 3.56 -7.05
CA LEU A 28 14.17 4.03 -5.72
C LEU A 28 12.92 4.24 -4.86
N MET A 29 12.81 3.47 -3.77
CA MET A 29 11.84 3.71 -2.72
C MET A 29 12.14 5.08 -2.08
N ARG A 30 11.15 5.98 -2.05
CA ARG A 30 11.30 7.29 -1.40
C ARG A 30 10.87 7.17 0.06
N PRO A 31 11.77 7.43 1.04
CA PRO A 31 11.39 7.40 2.44
C PRO A 31 10.46 8.58 2.75
N ILE A 32 9.45 8.31 3.58
CA ILE A 32 8.60 9.35 4.16
C ILE A 32 9.31 9.83 5.43
N VAL A 33 9.79 11.08 5.40
CA VAL A 33 10.46 11.73 6.53
C VAL A 33 9.49 12.73 7.13
N GLU A 34 9.15 12.52 8.40
CA GLU A 34 8.29 13.42 9.17
C GLU A 34 9.01 13.87 10.44
N ASN A 35 8.64 15.06 10.92
CA ASN A 35 9.27 15.67 12.09
C ASN A 35 8.30 15.84 13.28
N LYS A 36 7.02 15.55 13.09
CA LYS A 36 5.98 15.74 14.12
C LYS A 36 4.95 14.61 14.05
N PRO A 37 4.41 14.17 15.21
CA PRO A 37 3.28 13.25 15.24
C PRO A 37 2.12 13.78 14.41
N TRP A 38 1.43 12.89 13.70
CA TRP A 38 0.19 13.17 12.97
C TRP A 38 0.31 14.18 11.82
N ASN A 39 1.53 14.55 11.41
CA ASN A 39 1.74 15.43 10.25
C ASN A 39 1.43 14.72 8.93
N THR A 40 1.99 13.51 8.74
CA THR A 40 1.65 12.66 7.60
C THR A 40 1.14 11.34 8.12
N ILE A 41 -0.03 10.97 7.63
CA ILE A 41 -0.65 9.67 7.94
C ILE A 41 -0.78 8.82 6.68
N GLY A 42 -0.68 7.51 6.85
CA GLY A 42 -1.03 6.50 5.87
C GLY A 42 -2.43 5.99 6.16
N ILE A 43 -3.27 5.86 5.15
CA ILE A 43 -4.60 5.24 5.26
C ILE A 43 -4.64 4.06 4.29
N ASP A 44 -5.09 2.91 4.77
CA ASP A 44 -5.23 1.72 3.93
C ASP A 44 -6.47 0.91 4.32
N LEU A 45 -6.96 0.08 3.42
CA LEU A 45 -8.10 -0.81 3.63
C LEU A 45 -7.69 -2.26 3.40
N THR A 46 -7.84 -3.07 4.45
CA THR A 46 -7.66 -4.51 4.36
C THR A 46 -9.02 -5.20 4.22
N GLY A 47 -9.18 -6.02 3.17
CA GLY A 47 -10.32 -6.93 3.02
C GLY A 47 -10.68 -7.23 1.56
N PRO A 48 -11.76 -8.00 1.33
CA PRO A 48 -12.70 -8.51 2.32
C PRO A 48 -12.12 -9.66 3.16
N LEU A 49 -12.38 -9.63 4.46
CA LEU A 49 -12.07 -10.65 5.46
C LEU A 49 -13.32 -11.47 5.80
N PRO A 50 -13.16 -12.65 6.44
CA PRO A 50 -14.29 -13.41 6.96
C PRO A 50 -15.22 -12.54 7.79
N LYS A 51 -16.51 -12.59 7.47
CA LYS A 51 -17.53 -11.75 8.10
C LYS A 51 -17.61 -12.06 9.60
N THR A 52 -17.39 -11.03 10.41
CA THR A 52 -17.57 -11.12 11.86
C THR A 52 -19.05 -11.25 12.24
N ARG A 53 -19.34 -11.64 13.48
CA ARG A 53 -20.73 -11.66 14.02
C ARG A 53 -21.42 -10.30 13.93
N ARG A 54 -20.66 -9.21 13.99
CA ARG A 54 -21.13 -7.82 13.86
C ARG A 54 -21.30 -7.36 12.41
N GLY A 55 -21.01 -8.23 11.44
CA GLY A 55 -21.16 -7.94 10.02
C GLY A 55 -19.98 -7.21 9.37
N ASN A 56 -18.88 -6.98 10.09
CA ASN A 56 -17.69 -6.35 9.54
C ASN A 56 -16.89 -7.33 8.66
N THR A 57 -16.39 -6.83 7.53
CA THR A 57 -15.59 -7.57 6.54
C THR A 57 -14.34 -6.80 6.12
N TYR A 58 -14.12 -5.58 6.59
CA TYR A 58 -12.94 -4.78 6.26
C TYR A 58 -12.32 -4.18 7.50
N ILE A 59 -11.05 -3.80 7.40
CA ILE A 59 -10.33 -3.04 8.42
C ILE A 59 -9.79 -1.77 7.73
N LEU A 60 -10.16 -0.61 8.25
CA LEU A 60 -9.51 0.65 7.94
C LEU A 60 -8.28 0.79 8.85
N VAL A 61 -7.14 1.01 8.23
CA VAL A 61 -5.85 1.16 8.89
C VAL A 61 -5.43 2.61 8.75
N VAL A 62 -5.10 3.26 9.87
CA VAL A 62 -4.55 4.61 9.87
C VAL A 62 -3.23 4.60 10.63
N ILE A 63 -2.14 5.02 9.98
CA ILE A 63 -0.78 4.95 10.53
C ILE A 63 -0.18 6.35 10.55
N ASP A 64 0.29 6.82 11.69
CA ASP A 64 1.14 8.01 11.75
C ASP A 64 2.57 7.68 11.30
N TYR A 65 3.08 8.34 10.26
CA TYR A 65 4.42 8.06 9.75
C TYR A 65 5.54 8.54 10.68
N PHE A 66 5.28 9.45 11.62
CA PHE A 66 6.30 9.87 12.59
C PHE A 66 6.42 8.88 13.74
N THR A 67 5.35 8.69 14.54
CA THR A 67 5.36 7.82 15.72
C THR A 67 5.24 6.34 15.40
N LYS A 68 4.81 6.00 14.18
CA LYS A 68 4.39 4.64 13.78
C LYS A 68 3.17 4.12 14.56
N TRP A 69 2.41 5.02 15.20
CA TRP A 69 1.16 4.68 15.86
C TRP A 69 0.13 4.20 14.83
N VAL A 70 -0.64 3.16 15.19
CA VAL A 70 -1.63 2.53 14.31
C VAL A 70 -3.00 2.54 14.97
N GLU A 71 -3.99 3.06 14.26
CA GLU A 71 -5.42 2.94 14.60
C GLU A 71 -6.10 2.01 13.60
N LEU A 72 -6.92 1.09 14.12
CA LEU A 72 -7.60 0.06 13.33
C LEU A 72 -9.11 0.14 13.57
N PHE A 73 -9.89 0.25 12.50
CA PHE A 73 -11.35 0.34 12.58
C PHE A 73 -12.01 -0.76 11.75
N ALA A 74 -12.89 -1.55 12.37
CA ALA A 74 -13.62 -2.60 11.68
C ALA A 74 -14.83 -2.02 10.92
N LEU A 75 -14.95 -2.34 9.64
CA LEU A 75 -16.00 -1.82 8.74
C LEU A 75 -16.83 -2.94 8.10
N ALA A 76 -18.12 -2.69 7.92
CA ALA A 76 -19.03 -3.54 7.15
C ALA A 76 -18.98 -3.29 5.63
N ASN A 77 -18.44 -2.15 5.19
CA ASN A 77 -18.33 -1.78 3.79
C ASN A 77 -17.19 -0.77 3.58
N THR A 78 -16.75 -0.60 2.33
CA THR A 78 -15.69 0.33 1.91
C THR A 78 -16.23 1.63 1.30
N LYS A 79 -17.47 2.03 1.63
CA LYS A 79 -18.05 3.25 1.08
C LYS A 79 -17.30 4.47 1.61
N ALA A 80 -16.98 5.41 0.73
CA ALA A 80 -16.26 6.64 1.07
C ALA A 80 -16.91 7.41 2.24
N LYS A 81 -18.25 7.48 2.28
CA LYS A 81 -18.98 8.14 3.38
C LYS A 81 -18.72 7.47 4.74
N THR A 82 -18.70 6.14 4.79
CA THR A 82 -18.43 5.37 6.02
C THR A 82 -17.01 5.64 6.51
N ILE A 83 -16.04 5.62 5.59
CA ILE A 83 -14.62 5.85 5.90
C ILE A 83 -14.41 7.29 6.37
N ALA A 84 -14.96 8.27 5.64
CA ALA A 84 -14.84 9.68 5.99
C ALA A 84 -15.44 9.99 7.36
N GLN A 85 -16.59 9.41 7.70
CA GLN A 85 -17.20 9.60 9.01
C GLN A 85 -16.29 9.11 10.13
N ILE A 86 -15.81 7.86 10.03
CA ILE A 86 -14.90 7.29 11.03
C ILE A 86 -13.59 8.06 11.09
N PHE A 87 -13.06 8.47 9.95
CA PHE A 87 -11.82 9.24 9.90
C PHE A 87 -11.97 10.60 10.62
N VAL A 88 -13.08 11.30 10.41
CA VAL A 88 -13.35 12.56 11.13
C VAL A 88 -13.53 12.29 12.62
N ASP A 89 -14.42 11.37 12.98
CA ASP A 89 -14.84 11.16 14.37
C ASP A 89 -13.72 10.55 15.23
N GLU A 90 -13.01 9.57 14.69
CA GLU A 90 -12.08 8.74 15.46
C GLU A 90 -10.60 9.14 15.27
N VAL A 91 -10.28 9.93 14.24
CA VAL A 91 -8.89 10.37 13.98
C VAL A 91 -8.77 11.88 14.10
N LEU A 92 -9.50 12.65 13.28
CA LEU A 92 -9.32 14.10 13.23
C LEU A 92 -9.75 14.78 14.53
N CYS A 93 -10.85 14.34 15.14
CA CYS A 93 -11.32 14.88 16.42
C CYS A 93 -10.38 14.56 17.60
N ARG A 94 -9.60 13.47 17.51
CA ARG A 94 -8.69 13.03 18.58
C ARG A 94 -7.28 13.60 18.42
N PHE A 95 -6.77 13.65 17.19
CA PHE A 95 -5.36 13.95 16.92
C PHE A 95 -5.15 15.24 16.12
N GLY A 96 -6.22 15.86 15.61
CA GLY A 96 -6.17 17.03 14.75
C GLY A 96 -6.01 16.69 13.27
N PHE A 97 -5.83 17.74 12.46
CA PHE A 97 -5.74 17.62 11.01
C PHE A 97 -4.31 17.34 10.55
N PRO A 98 -4.07 16.28 9.77
CA PRO A 98 -2.76 16.03 9.19
C PRO A 98 -2.47 17.04 8.07
N VAL A 99 -1.18 17.31 7.87
CA VAL A 99 -0.69 18.10 6.73
C VAL A 99 -0.82 17.29 5.43
N ARG A 100 -0.63 15.97 5.52
CA ARG A 100 -0.65 15.09 4.35
C ARG A 100 -1.25 13.72 4.68
N VAL A 101 -2.03 13.20 3.74
CA VAL A 101 -2.56 11.84 3.77
C VAL A 101 -1.99 11.08 2.58
N ILE A 102 -1.49 9.88 2.83
CA ILE A 102 -1.03 8.93 1.82
C ILE A 102 -1.98 7.74 1.86
N SER A 103 -2.52 7.33 0.72
CA SER A 103 -3.45 6.22 0.58
C SER A 103 -3.14 5.39 -0.65
#